data_AF-A0A523YR01-F1
#
_entry.id   AF-A0A523YR01-F1
#
_cell.length_a   1.000
_cell.length_b   1.000
_cell.length_c   1.000
_cell.angle_alpha   90.00
_cell.angle_beta   90.00
_cell.angle_gamma   90.00
#
_symmetry.space_group_name_H-M   'P 1'
#
loop_
_entity.id
_entity.type
_entity.pdbx_description
1 polymer ?
#
loop_
_entity_poly.entity_id
_entity_poly.type
_entity_poly.pdbx_seq_one_letter_code
_entity_poly.pdbx_strand_id
1 'polypeptide(L)'
;MMRERNCNSCLPMILAVTLGILCGCEEREIPVITDEGQIIQYLTYTEEGRELFRTHDLIPDDPYLLPYDNSVYQDLVDSIWRNVDVYIDTSRTYDFGALGRHYIAVATVTDLFFVTTVRVLGDDTTRVFDDGQERLVKRYGYFVKLGDDSKPYLGWKLRGFNSLGSSVAPVNLSVKTSDG
;
A
#
# COMPACT_ATOMS: atom_id res chain seq x y z
N MET A 1 -79.40 -27.55 14.27
CA MET A 1 -78.98 -27.31 12.88
C MET A 1 -78.11 -26.04 12.89
N MET A 2 -76.83 -26.19 13.23
CA MET A 2 -75.85 -25.10 13.24
C MET A 2 -74.92 -25.32 12.05
N ARG A 3 -74.80 -24.30 11.18
CA ARG A 3 -73.88 -24.31 10.03
C ARG A 3 -72.61 -23.58 10.44
N GLU A 4 -71.53 -24.34 10.57
CA GLU A 4 -70.16 -23.84 10.57
C GLU A 4 -69.86 -23.18 9.21
N ARG A 5 -69.32 -21.96 9.22
CA ARG A 5 -68.74 -21.32 8.04
C ARG A 5 -67.24 -21.25 8.24
N ASN A 6 -66.52 -22.18 7.63
CA ASN A 6 -65.06 -22.17 7.54
C ASN A 6 -64.62 -21.06 6.58
N CYS A 7 -63.95 -20.04 7.12
CA CYS A 7 -63.31 -18.98 6.37
C CYS A 7 -61.88 -19.43 6.02
N ASN A 8 -61.73 -20.21 4.94
CA ASN A 8 -60.45 -20.81 4.51
C ASN A 8 -59.73 -20.02 3.40
N SER A 9 -59.99 -18.72 3.25
CA SER A 9 -59.51 -17.94 2.10
C SER A 9 -58.30 -17.03 2.34
N CYS A 10 -57.74 -16.97 3.55
CA CYS A 10 -56.61 -16.07 3.84
C CYS A 10 -55.22 -16.74 3.85
N LEU A 11 -55.13 -18.07 3.78
CA LEU A 11 -53.85 -18.78 3.90
C LEU A 11 -52.89 -18.72 2.69
N PRO A 12 -53.32 -18.60 1.41
CA PRO A 12 -52.36 -18.69 0.31
C PRO A 12 -51.57 -17.40 0.05
N MET A 13 -51.98 -16.26 0.61
CA MET A 13 -51.34 -14.96 0.33
C MET A 13 -50.09 -14.70 1.17
N ILE A 14 -50.03 -15.24 2.40
CA ILE A 14 -48.88 -15.05 3.31
C ILE A 14 -47.67 -15.87 2.85
N LEU A 15 -47.90 -17.07 2.28
CA LEU A 15 -46.83 -17.96 1.82
C LEU A 15 -46.05 -17.39 0.61
N ALA A 16 -46.73 -16.66 -0.27
CA ALA A 16 -46.13 -16.06 -1.46
C ALA A 16 -45.22 -14.86 -1.13
N VAL A 17 -45.54 -14.09 -0.08
CA VAL A 17 -44.73 -12.93 0.35
C VAL A 17 -43.45 -13.39 1.06
N THR A 18 -43.50 -14.50 1.80
CA THR A 18 -42.29 -15.06 2.45
C THR A 18 -41.32 -15.72 1.47
N LEU A 19 -41.80 -16.25 0.33
CA LEU A 19 -40.93 -16.89 -0.67
C LEU A 19 -40.16 -15.88 -1.54
N GLY A 20 -40.68 -14.65 -1.71
CA GLY A 20 -40.01 -13.60 -2.46
C GLY A 20 -38.79 -12.99 -1.76
N ILE A 21 -38.70 -13.11 -0.43
CA ILE A 21 -37.60 -12.56 0.37
C ILE A 21 -36.33 -13.45 0.30
N LEU A 22 -36.46 -14.70 -0.18
CA LEU A 22 -35.37 -15.69 -0.22
C LEU A 22 -34.67 -15.83 -1.58
N CYS A 23 -35.15 -15.18 -2.64
CA CYS A 23 -34.58 -15.29 -3.99
C CYS A 23 -33.65 -14.13 -4.40
N GLY A 24 -33.32 -13.23 -3.47
CA GLY A 24 -32.38 -12.13 -3.70
C GLY A 24 -31.00 -12.39 -3.11
N CYS A 25 -30.39 -13.55 -3.33
CA CYS A 25 -28.92 -13.60 -3.32
C CYS A 25 -28.45 -12.89 -4.58
N GLU A 26 -28.61 -11.56 -4.62
CA GLU A 26 -27.89 -10.74 -5.58
C GLU A 26 -26.42 -11.04 -5.38
N GLU A 27 -25.78 -11.52 -6.45
CA GLU A 27 -24.35 -11.66 -6.52
C GLU A 27 -23.79 -10.24 -6.30
N ARG A 28 -23.35 -9.95 -5.08
CA ARG A 28 -22.93 -8.61 -4.69
C ARG A 28 -21.77 -8.23 -5.58
N GLU A 29 -21.98 -7.25 -6.46
CA GLU A 29 -20.92 -6.71 -7.30
C GLU A 29 -19.75 -6.28 -6.41
N ILE A 30 -18.60 -6.91 -6.62
CA ILE A 30 -17.39 -6.60 -5.87
C ILE A 30 -16.75 -5.41 -6.56
N PRO A 31 -16.53 -4.29 -5.86
CA PRO A 31 -15.97 -3.10 -6.49
C PRO A 31 -14.55 -3.37 -6.97
N VAL A 32 -14.27 -2.94 -8.20
CA VAL A 32 -12.97 -3.11 -8.85
C VAL A 32 -12.25 -1.77 -8.86
N ILE A 33 -10.98 -1.78 -8.50
CA ILE A 33 -10.08 -0.63 -8.76
C ILE A 33 -9.74 -0.68 -10.24
N THR A 34 -10.08 0.36 -10.99
CA THR A 34 -9.79 0.43 -12.44
C THR A 34 -8.81 1.55 -12.78
N ASP A 35 -8.57 2.48 -11.86
CA ASP A 35 -7.80 3.69 -12.12
C ASP A 35 -6.43 3.65 -11.43
N GLU A 36 -5.46 3.07 -12.14
CA GLU A 36 -4.03 3.13 -11.79
C GLU A 36 -3.55 4.60 -11.67
N GLY A 37 -4.05 5.48 -12.53
CA GLY A 37 -3.70 6.90 -12.52
C GLY A 37 -4.04 7.57 -11.19
N GLN A 38 -5.20 7.27 -10.62
CA GLN A 38 -5.59 7.76 -9.29
C GLN A 38 -4.70 7.22 -8.17
N ILE A 39 -4.22 5.98 -8.26
CA ILE A 39 -3.25 5.44 -7.29
C ILE A 39 -1.94 6.22 -7.39
N ILE A 40 -1.43 6.42 -8.60
CA ILE A 40 -0.19 7.17 -8.83
C ILE A 40 -0.34 8.62 -8.35
N GLN A 41 -1.47 9.27 -8.65
CA GLN A 41 -1.77 10.62 -8.17
C GLN A 41 -1.83 10.66 -6.64
N TYR A 42 -2.48 9.69 -6.00
CA TYR A 42 -2.52 9.62 -4.55
C TYR A 42 -1.10 9.52 -3.97
N LEU A 43 -0.30 8.57 -4.47
CA LEU A 43 1.10 8.37 -4.07
C LEU A 43 1.97 9.63 -4.24
N THR A 44 1.67 10.43 -5.26
CA THR A 44 2.48 11.60 -5.64
C THR A 44 2.06 12.86 -4.89
N TYR A 45 0.76 13.08 -4.71
CA TYR A 45 0.22 14.38 -4.33
C TYR A 45 -0.34 14.45 -2.91
N THR A 46 -0.70 13.32 -2.29
CA THR A 46 -1.15 13.35 -0.89
C THR A 46 0.03 13.37 0.07
N GLU A 47 -0.20 13.96 1.25
CA GLU A 47 0.81 14.00 2.31
C GLU A 47 1.17 12.57 2.76
N GLU A 48 0.16 11.71 2.94
CA GLU A 48 0.35 10.33 3.38
C GLU A 48 1.10 9.49 2.34
N GLY A 49 0.76 9.67 1.05
CA GLY A 49 1.45 9.01 -0.05
C GLY A 49 2.92 9.43 -0.12
N ARG A 50 3.17 10.74 -0.03
CA ARG A 50 4.53 11.29 -0.03
C ARG A 50 5.35 10.85 1.17
N GLU A 51 4.75 10.80 2.35
CA GLU A 51 5.43 10.40 3.58
C GLU A 51 5.77 8.91 3.57
N LEU A 52 4.82 8.04 3.23
CA LEU A 52 5.09 6.60 3.18
C LEU A 52 6.15 6.25 2.11
N PHE A 53 6.13 6.97 1.00
CA PHE A 53 7.06 6.79 -0.12
C PHE A 53 8.13 7.90 -0.18
N ARG A 54 8.51 8.44 0.98
CA ARG A 54 9.56 9.47 1.09
C ARG A 54 10.91 9.01 0.55
N THR A 55 11.69 9.88 -0.08
CA THR A 55 13.05 9.56 -0.54
C THR A 55 14.14 9.93 0.46
N HIS A 56 13.81 10.80 1.43
CA HIS A 56 14.75 11.30 2.43
C HIS A 56 14.84 10.36 3.64
N ASP A 57 15.95 10.43 4.36
CA ASP A 57 16.29 9.63 5.55
C ASP A 57 16.23 8.11 5.34
N LEU A 58 16.26 7.63 4.09
CA LEU A 58 16.30 6.21 3.77
C LEU A 58 17.73 5.68 3.68
N ILE A 59 18.68 6.54 3.36
CA ILE A 59 20.10 6.24 3.36
C ILE A 59 20.68 7.10 4.48
N PRO A 60 21.23 6.52 5.55
CA PRO A 60 21.88 7.31 6.60
C PRO A 60 23.03 8.12 5.98
N ASP A 61 22.98 9.43 6.13
CA ASP A 61 24.02 10.38 5.73
C ASP A 61 24.82 10.90 6.93
N ASP A 62 24.51 10.40 8.13
CA ASP A 62 25.26 10.65 9.35
C ASP A 62 26.68 10.06 9.25
N PRO A 63 27.71 10.79 9.70
CA PRO A 63 29.06 10.27 9.74
C PRO A 63 29.20 9.07 10.68
N TYR A 64 29.93 8.04 10.25
CA TYR A 64 30.14 6.80 11.01
C TYR A 64 31.61 6.36 11.02
N LEU A 65 31.97 5.52 11.99
CA LEU A 65 33.31 4.93 12.11
C LEU A 65 33.28 3.44 11.75
N LEU A 66 34.36 2.95 11.15
CA LEU A 66 34.55 1.52 10.93
C LEU A 66 35.35 0.91 12.10
N PRO A 67 35.11 -0.35 12.51
CA PRO A 67 35.77 -0.95 13.67
C PRO A 67 37.30 -1.04 13.61
N TYR A 68 37.90 -0.87 12.43
CA TYR A 68 39.33 -1.02 12.18
C TYR A 68 39.95 0.19 11.45
N ASP A 69 39.24 1.32 11.34
CA ASP A 69 39.76 2.58 10.80
C ASP A 69 39.30 3.75 11.69
N ASN A 70 40.24 4.62 12.08
CA ASN A 70 39.95 5.82 12.87
C ASN A 70 39.38 6.98 12.03
N SER A 71 39.19 6.76 10.73
CA SER A 71 38.65 7.76 9.81
C SER A 71 37.13 7.82 9.89
N VAL A 72 36.60 9.01 9.66
CA VAL A 72 35.15 9.22 9.60
C VAL A 72 34.68 8.93 8.19
N TYR A 73 33.61 8.15 8.07
CA TYR A 73 32.98 7.84 6.80
C TYR A 73 31.64 8.53 6.72
N GLN A 74 31.25 8.94 5.52
CA GLN A 74 29.93 9.52 5.27
C GLN A 74 29.42 9.05 3.92
N ASP A 75 28.15 8.68 3.86
CA ASP A 75 27.47 8.37 2.62
C ASP A 75 26.77 9.63 2.10
N LEU A 76 27.02 9.96 0.84
CA LEU A 76 26.41 11.08 0.14
C LEU A 76 25.49 10.54 -0.95
N VAL A 77 24.20 10.89 -0.91
CA VAL A 77 23.26 10.52 -1.96
C VAL A 77 23.44 11.48 -3.14
N ASP A 78 23.97 10.99 -4.25
CA ASP A 78 24.22 11.79 -5.45
C ASP A 78 22.94 11.97 -6.27
N SER A 79 22.22 10.87 -6.48
CA SER A 79 20.97 10.88 -7.25
C SER A 79 20.06 9.71 -6.87
N ILE A 80 18.80 9.82 -7.28
CA ILE A 80 17.77 8.82 -7.00
C ILE A 80 17.00 8.60 -8.29
N TRP A 81 16.88 7.33 -8.69
CA TRP A 81 15.95 6.91 -9.72
C TRP A 81 14.77 6.19 -9.07
N ARG A 82 13.54 6.51 -9.50
CA ARG A 82 12.31 5.95 -8.94
C ARG A 82 11.48 5.30 -10.03
N ASN A 83 10.99 4.10 -9.75
CA ASN A 83 9.92 3.45 -10.49
C ASN A 83 8.71 3.20 -9.59
N VAL A 84 7.51 3.42 -10.13
CA VAL A 84 6.25 3.12 -9.46
C VAL A 84 5.45 2.22 -10.38
N ASP A 85 5.25 0.98 -9.96
CA ASP A 85 4.44 -0.01 -10.68
C ASP A 85 3.15 -0.24 -9.90
N VAL A 86 1.99 -0.19 -10.56
CA VAL A 86 0.71 -0.53 -9.94
C VAL A 86 0.15 -1.79 -10.59
N TYR A 87 -0.15 -2.79 -9.76
CA TYR A 87 -0.77 -4.03 -10.19
C TYR A 87 -2.13 -4.20 -9.54
N ILE A 88 -3.17 -4.29 -10.37
CA ILE A 88 -4.55 -4.51 -9.91
C ILE A 88 -4.81 -6.03 -9.96
N ASP A 89 -4.96 -6.65 -8.80
CA ASP A 89 -5.22 -8.09 -8.68
C ASP A 89 -6.73 -8.35 -8.82
N THR A 90 -7.17 -8.64 -10.04
CA THR A 90 -8.54 -9.08 -10.35
C THR A 90 -8.70 -10.60 -10.34
N SER A 91 -7.63 -11.36 -10.09
CA SER A 91 -7.63 -12.82 -10.13
C SER A 91 -8.25 -13.46 -8.88
N ARG A 92 -8.23 -12.73 -7.76
CA ARG A 92 -8.75 -13.18 -6.47
C ARG A 92 -9.31 -12.02 -5.68
N THR A 93 -10.25 -12.34 -4.80
CA THR A 93 -10.83 -11.40 -3.84
C THR A 93 -10.32 -11.71 -2.45
N TYR A 94 -10.20 -10.67 -1.63
CA TYR A 94 -9.68 -10.75 -0.26
C TYR A 94 -10.80 -10.39 0.70
N ASP A 95 -10.99 -11.20 1.73
CA ASP A 95 -12.01 -10.99 2.75
C ASP A 95 -11.50 -9.99 3.81
N PHE A 96 -12.18 -8.85 3.92
CA PHE A 96 -11.90 -7.80 4.90
C PHE A 96 -12.94 -7.79 6.04
N GLY A 97 -13.51 -8.96 6.38
CA GLY A 97 -14.43 -9.14 7.49
C GLY A 97 -15.76 -8.44 7.26
N ALA A 98 -16.11 -7.48 8.11
CA ALA A 98 -17.37 -6.74 7.99
C ALA A 98 -17.52 -5.97 6.66
N LEU A 99 -16.40 -5.65 6.00
CA LEU A 99 -16.39 -4.99 4.69
C LEU A 99 -16.69 -5.95 3.54
N GLY A 100 -16.62 -7.26 3.77
CA GLY A 100 -16.82 -8.28 2.74
C GLY A 100 -15.58 -8.51 1.89
N ARG A 101 -15.78 -9.15 0.73
CA ARG A 101 -14.73 -9.48 -0.23
C ARG A 101 -14.47 -8.32 -1.18
N HIS A 102 -13.20 -8.00 -1.41
CA HIS A 102 -12.75 -6.92 -2.30
C HIS A 102 -11.58 -7.34 -3.18
N TYR A 103 -11.48 -6.76 -4.37
CA TYR A 103 -10.24 -6.76 -5.12
C TYR A 103 -9.26 -5.76 -4.50
N ILE A 104 -7.97 -5.99 -4.73
CA ILE A 104 -6.91 -5.10 -4.23
C ILE A 104 -6.05 -4.64 -5.40
N ALA A 105 -5.47 -3.45 -5.26
CA ALA A 105 -4.33 -3.04 -6.04
C ALA A 105 -3.08 -3.01 -5.15
N VAL A 106 -1.94 -3.31 -5.75
CA VAL A 106 -0.63 -3.31 -5.12
C VAL A 106 0.24 -2.33 -5.89
N ALA A 107 0.65 -1.24 -5.26
CA ALA A 107 1.71 -0.41 -5.79
C ALA A 107 3.06 -0.90 -5.27
N THR A 108 4.05 -0.96 -6.14
CA THR A 108 5.45 -1.22 -5.82
C THR A 108 6.24 0.03 -6.17
N VAL A 109 6.84 0.66 -5.17
CA VAL A 109 7.77 1.77 -5.35
C VAL A 109 9.18 1.23 -5.18
N THR A 110 9.96 1.32 -6.25
CA THR A 110 11.37 0.94 -6.27
C THR A 110 12.21 2.20 -6.41
N ASP A 111 13.06 2.46 -5.43
CA ASP A 111 14.04 3.54 -5.46
C ASP A 111 15.44 2.95 -5.59
N LEU A 112 16.19 3.42 -6.59
CA LEU A 112 17.61 3.14 -6.77
C LEU A 112 18.39 4.41 -6.42
N PHE A 113 19.11 4.35 -5.31
CA PHE A 113 19.97 5.42 -4.82
C PHE A 113 21.38 5.22 -5.35
N PHE A 114 21.96 6.27 -5.93
CA PHE A 114 23.38 6.33 -6.26
C PHE A 114 24.08 7.08 -5.13
N VAL A 115 25.00 6.40 -4.44
CA VAL A 115 25.61 6.83 -3.19
C VAL A 115 27.13 6.85 -3.31
N THR A 116 27.74 7.98 -3.00
CA THR A 116 29.19 8.11 -2.88
C THR A 116 29.59 8.06 -1.41
N THR A 117 30.40 7.08 -1.02
CA THR A 117 31.02 7.06 0.31
C THR A 117 32.30 7.87 0.30
N VAL A 118 32.39 8.84 1.19
CA VAL A 118 33.61 9.63 1.43
C VAL A 118 34.24 9.24 2.76
N ARG A 119 35.57 9.29 2.81
CA ARG A 119 36.39 9.10 4.01
C ARG A 119 37.04 10.43 4.33
N VAL A 120 36.85 10.91 5.56
CA VAL A 120 37.37 12.15 6.08
C VAL A 120 38.48 11.83 7.10
N LEU A 121 39.68 12.34 6.85
CA LEU A 121 40.84 12.21 7.73
C LEU A 121 41.45 13.61 7.97
N GLY A 122 41.10 14.22 9.10
CA GLY A 122 41.44 15.64 9.34
C GLY A 122 40.64 16.54 8.39
N ASP A 123 41.34 17.34 7.59
CA ASP A 123 40.74 18.22 6.58
C ASP A 123 40.67 17.58 5.18
N ASP A 124 41.28 16.39 5.00
CA ASP A 124 41.29 15.68 3.72
C ASP A 124 40.06 14.79 3.57
N THR A 125 39.37 14.92 2.43
CA THR A 125 38.23 14.07 2.05
C THR A 125 38.56 13.28 0.80
N THR A 126 38.49 11.95 0.88
CA THR A 126 38.73 11.06 -0.27
C THR A 126 37.50 10.21 -0.56
N ARG A 127 37.21 9.97 -1.84
CA ARG A 127 36.20 8.98 -2.23
C ARG A 127 36.74 7.58 -1.96
N VAL A 128 35.91 6.73 -1.35
CA VAL A 128 36.29 5.34 -1.06
C VAL A 128 36.13 4.46 -2.31
N PHE A 129 35.16 4.78 -3.15
CA PHE A 129 34.90 4.12 -4.43
C PHE A 129 34.79 5.18 -5.52
N ASP A 130 35.49 4.97 -6.65
CA ASP A 130 35.48 5.90 -7.79
C ASP A 130 34.15 5.85 -8.55
N ASP A 131 33.57 4.65 -8.63
CA ASP A 131 32.26 4.39 -9.22
C ASP A 131 31.27 4.26 -8.05
N GLY A 132 30.35 5.23 -7.91
CA GLY A 132 29.39 5.29 -6.81
C GLY A 132 28.63 3.97 -6.59
N GLN A 133 28.19 3.74 -5.35
CA GLN A 133 27.46 2.54 -4.97
C GLN A 133 25.96 2.67 -5.27
N GLU A 134 25.37 1.59 -5.77
CA GLU A 134 23.92 1.48 -5.94
C GLU A 134 23.27 0.86 -4.69
N ARG A 135 22.24 1.52 -4.16
CA ARG A 135 21.40 0.99 -3.06
C ARG A 135 19.95 0.93 -3.51
N LEU A 136 19.35 -0.24 -3.45
CA LEU A 136 17.99 -0.49 -3.89
C LEU A 136 17.03 -0.62 -2.70
N VAL A 137 15.99 0.20 -2.67
CA VAL A 137 14.90 0.16 -1.69
C VAL A 137 13.60 -0.16 -2.41
N LYS A 138 12.91 -1.22 -1.98
CA LYS A 138 11.59 -1.60 -2.50
C LYS A 138 10.53 -1.47 -1.41
N ARG A 139 9.41 -0.84 -1.75
CA ARG A 139 8.31 -0.54 -0.84
C ARG A 139 6.99 -0.90 -1.49
N TYR A 140 6.08 -1.48 -0.72
CA TYR A 140 4.78 -1.92 -1.21
C TYR A 140 3.66 -1.10 -0.60
N GLY A 141 2.64 -0.76 -1.37
CA GLY A 141 1.41 -0.13 -0.92
C GLY A 141 0.21 -0.97 -1.34
N TYR A 142 -0.66 -1.32 -0.40
CA TYR A 142 -1.92 -2.01 -0.68
C TYR A 142 -3.07 -1.03 -0.75
N PHE A 143 -3.97 -1.26 -1.69
CA PHE A 143 -5.04 -0.35 -2.05
C PHE A 143 -6.34 -1.13 -2.19
N VAL A 144 -7.41 -0.66 -1.54
CA VAL A 144 -8.73 -1.30 -1.52
C VAL A 144 -9.77 -0.23 -1.83
N LYS A 145 -10.69 -0.50 -2.76
CA LYS A 145 -11.81 0.39 -3.05
C LYS A 145 -12.99 0.07 -2.15
N LEU A 146 -13.38 1.03 -1.32
CA LEU A 146 -14.54 0.90 -0.43
C LEU A 146 -15.76 1.59 -1.06
N GLY A 147 -16.59 0.82 -1.77
CA GLY A 147 -17.83 1.31 -2.39
C GLY A 147 -17.85 1.16 -3.91
N ASP A 148 -18.96 1.54 -4.54
CA ASP A 148 -19.16 1.44 -6.00
C ASP A 148 -18.46 2.55 -6.79
N ASP A 149 -18.37 2.37 -8.11
CA ASP A 149 -17.71 3.28 -9.06
C ASP A 149 -18.44 4.63 -9.27
N SER A 150 -19.70 4.73 -8.85
CA SER A 150 -20.50 5.96 -8.96
C SER A 150 -20.28 6.93 -7.80
N LYS A 151 -19.61 6.49 -6.73
CA LYS A 151 -19.31 7.31 -5.55
C LYS A 151 -17.89 7.89 -5.62
N PRO A 152 -17.68 9.10 -5.08
CA PRO A 152 -16.33 9.64 -4.91
C PRO A 152 -15.48 8.63 -4.15
N TYR A 153 -14.23 8.45 -4.57
CA TYR A 153 -13.29 7.53 -3.94
C TYR A 153 -13.14 7.87 -2.44
N LEU A 154 -13.63 6.99 -1.55
CA LEU A 154 -13.70 7.25 -0.10
C LEU A 154 -12.40 6.92 0.66
N GLY A 155 -11.31 6.66 -0.07
CA GLY A 155 -9.96 6.58 0.48
C GLY A 155 -9.29 5.22 0.31
N TRP A 156 -7.98 5.24 0.53
CA TRP A 156 -7.10 4.09 0.43
C TRP A 156 -6.57 3.75 1.82
N LYS A 157 -6.63 2.49 2.25
CA LYS A 157 -5.87 2.04 3.43
C LYS A 157 -4.52 1.53 3.01
N LEU A 158 -3.54 2.40 3.12
CA LEU A 158 -2.17 2.13 2.71
C LEU A 158 -1.42 1.34 3.80
N ARG A 159 -0.82 0.21 3.42
CA ARG A 159 0.08 -0.55 4.29
C ARG A 159 1.44 -0.73 3.61
N GLY A 160 2.46 -0.15 4.21
CA GLY A 160 3.86 -0.24 3.79
C GLY A 160 4.53 -1.55 4.24
N PHE A 161 5.24 -2.23 3.34
CA PHE A 161 6.27 -3.21 3.71
C PHE A 161 7.52 -2.96 2.88
N ASN A 162 8.71 -3.14 3.46
CA ASN A 162 9.97 -2.95 2.78
C ASN A 162 10.74 -4.28 2.76
N SER A 163 11.14 -4.73 1.57
CA SER A 163 12.13 -5.80 1.44
C SER A 163 13.48 -5.17 1.10
N LEU A 164 14.41 -5.16 2.05
CA LEU A 164 15.81 -4.91 1.73
C LEU A 164 16.31 -6.12 0.95
N GLY A 165 16.91 -5.89 -0.22
CA GLY A 165 17.60 -6.93 -0.98
C GLY A 165 18.69 -7.58 -0.14
N SER A 166 19.27 -8.68 -0.62
CA SER A 166 20.23 -9.54 0.10
C SER A 166 21.56 -8.90 0.54
N SER A 167 21.70 -7.57 0.50
CA SER A 167 22.86 -6.80 0.95
C SER A 167 22.37 -5.69 1.87
N VAL A 168 22.53 -5.88 3.19
CA VAL A 168 21.83 -5.11 4.22
C VAL A 168 22.81 -4.12 4.88
N ALA A 169 22.85 -2.88 4.39
CA ALA A 169 23.18 -1.75 5.25
C ALA A 169 21.89 -1.34 6.00
N PRO A 170 21.95 -1.01 7.29
CA PRO A 170 20.75 -0.69 8.07
C PRO A 170 20.10 0.62 7.58
N VAL A 171 18.81 0.56 7.30
CA VAL A 171 17.97 1.74 7.01
C VAL A 171 17.15 2.07 8.25
N ASN A 172 17.19 3.32 8.70
CA ASN A 172 16.35 3.79 9.80
C ASN A 172 14.91 3.98 9.31
N LEU A 173 13.96 3.24 9.88
CA LEU A 173 12.55 3.32 9.52
C LEU A 173 11.71 3.54 10.77
N SER A 174 10.99 4.65 10.81
CA SER A 174 9.83 4.82 11.68
C SER A 174 8.58 4.91 10.80
N VAL A 175 7.60 4.06 11.08
CA VAL A 175 6.29 4.10 10.44
C VAL A 175 5.39 4.95 11.33
N LYS A 176 4.98 6.12 10.85
CA LYS A 176 3.87 6.86 11.46
C LYS A 176 2.58 6.42 10.81
N THR A 177 1.73 5.76 11.57
CA THR A 177 0.31 5.60 11.23
C THR A 177 -0.35 6.96 11.43
N SER A 178 -1.00 7.50 10.39
CA SER A 178 -1.93 8.63 10.53
C SER A 178 -3.26 8.14 11.11
N ASP A 179 -3.19 7.58 12.32
CA ASP A 179 -4.33 7.48 13.20
C ASP A 179 -4.10 8.56 14.28
N GLY A 180 -5.09 9.44 14.46
CA GLY A 180 -5.03 10.56 15.43
C GLY A 180 -4.76 10.13 16.87
#